data_AF-A0A9D1J2N0-F1
#
_entry.id   AF-A0A9D1J2N0-F1
#
_cell.length_a   1.000
_cell.length_b   1.000
_cell.length_c   1.000
_cell.angle_alpha   90.00
_cell.angle_beta   90.00
_cell.angle_gamma   90.00
#
_symmetry.space_group_name_H-M   'P 1'
#
loop_
_entity.id
_entity.type
_entity.pdbx_description
1 polymer ?
#
loop_
_entity_poly.entity_id
_entity_poly.type
_entity_poly.pdbx_seq_one_letter_code
_entity_poly.pdbx_strand_id
1 'polypeptide(L)'
;MKKKRRLKFKNIIILGLFIGLGFYFYENYIEINYPSYEVIKEDTSNDYEGLGKEKTENEDGYFSTFTTNSPYKKTYIEYKQNGNASWSNNTYWGGVMKDTGCGITSLAIVLSGYGFDFTPEDLRKRYYPVMDYNTLGDELSLTYGINNSDFYYDSLHLSNEEILKHLKSNRPIIVCLSSNLGKNRWTTTSHYMVLLASNNNKVYVSNPNGLEDTSKSSGWYDIDEITPYLVKALYVEDFN
;
A
#
# COMPACT_ATOMS: atom_id res chain seq x y z
N MET A 1 -46.15 -23.44 36.77
CA MET A 1 -46.56 -22.73 35.53
C MET A 1 -45.61 -21.55 35.28
N LYS A 2 -44.56 -21.70 34.45
CA LYS A 2 -43.59 -20.61 34.16
C LYS A 2 -44.09 -19.78 32.97
N LYS A 3 -44.50 -18.53 33.20
CA LYS A 3 -44.83 -17.56 32.13
C LYS A 3 -43.53 -17.21 31.38
N LYS A 4 -43.34 -17.74 30.17
CA LYS A 4 -42.31 -17.26 29.23
C LYS A 4 -42.66 -15.83 28.82
N ARG A 5 -41.84 -14.88 29.23
CA ARG A 5 -41.93 -13.45 28.87
C ARG A 5 -41.59 -13.34 27.37
N ARG A 6 -42.60 -13.24 26.50
CA ARG A 6 -42.41 -12.88 25.09
C ARG A 6 -41.88 -11.45 25.05
N LEU A 7 -40.57 -11.29 24.84
CA LEU A 7 -40.00 -10.00 24.49
C LEU A 7 -40.71 -9.53 23.21
N LYS A 8 -41.38 -8.38 23.26
CA LYS A 8 -42.17 -7.87 22.15
C LYS A 8 -41.23 -7.60 20.97
N PHE A 9 -41.35 -8.39 19.90
CA PHE A 9 -40.50 -8.36 18.70
C PHE A 9 -40.27 -6.94 18.14
N LYS A 10 -41.25 -6.04 18.30
CA LYS A 10 -41.15 -4.62 17.94
C LYS A 10 -40.04 -3.86 18.68
N ASN A 11 -39.76 -4.18 19.94
CA ASN A 11 -38.72 -3.51 20.74
C ASN A 11 -37.31 -3.93 20.30
N ILE A 12 -37.14 -5.14 19.74
CA ILE A 12 -35.87 -5.61 19.20
C ILE A 12 -35.56 -4.90 17.87
N ILE A 13 -36.57 -4.70 17.02
CA ILE A 13 -36.42 -3.98 15.74
C ILE A 13 -36.05 -2.52 15.99
N ILE A 14 -36.71 -1.85 16.95
CA ILE A 14 -36.40 -0.46 17.30
C ILE A 14 -34.97 -0.33 17.85
N LEU A 15 -34.54 -1.25 18.72
CA LEU A 15 -33.17 -1.25 19.25
C LEU A 15 -32.13 -1.48 18.14
N GLY A 16 -32.40 -2.39 17.19
CA GLY A 16 -31.54 -2.60 16.02
C GLY A 16 -31.41 -1.37 15.11
N LEU A 17 -32.51 -0.61 14.93
CA LEU A 17 -32.48 0.65 14.17
C LEU A 17 -31.66 1.74 14.86
N PHE A 18 -31.76 1.87 16.20
CA PHE A 18 -30.94 2.83 16.95
C PHE A 18 -29.45 2.46 16.95
N ILE A 19 -29.12 1.16 17.02
CA ILE A 19 -27.73 0.70 16.90
C ILE A 19 -27.21 0.96 15.48
N GLY A 20 -28.00 0.67 14.44
CA GLY A 20 -27.63 0.94 13.05
C GLY A 20 -27.44 2.43 12.76
N LEU A 21 -28.33 3.29 13.27
CA LEU A 21 -28.19 4.76 13.19
C LEU A 21 -26.97 5.25 13.98
N GLY A 22 -26.74 4.72 15.19
CA GLY A 22 -25.56 5.06 15.98
C GLY A 22 -24.24 4.69 15.29
N PHE A 23 -24.19 3.52 14.64
CA PHE A 23 -23.04 3.09 13.84
C PHE A 23 -22.87 3.98 12.61
N TYR A 24 -23.96 4.32 11.90
CA TYR A 24 -23.94 5.24 10.77
C TYR A 24 -23.43 6.63 11.16
N PHE A 25 -23.88 7.19 12.29
CA PHE A 25 -23.38 8.48 12.77
C PHE A 25 -21.95 8.40 13.28
N TYR A 26 -21.50 7.28 13.84
CA TYR A 26 -20.12 7.07 14.28
C TYR A 26 -19.14 6.98 13.10
N GLU A 27 -19.48 6.21 12.06
CA GLU A 27 -18.70 6.13 10.81
C GLU A 27 -18.61 7.50 10.14
N ASN A 28 -19.74 8.22 9.99
CA ASN A 28 -19.74 9.59 9.46
C ASN A 28 -18.96 10.58 10.35
N TYR A 29 -19.00 10.41 11.68
CA TYR A 29 -18.25 11.27 12.60
C TYR A 29 -16.73 11.06 12.51
N ILE A 30 -16.28 9.82 12.27
CA ILE A 30 -14.86 9.53 12.01
C ILE A 30 -14.44 10.16 10.68
N GLU A 31 -15.29 10.08 9.65
CA GLU A 31 -15.03 10.65 8.32
C GLU A 31 -14.92 12.19 8.35
N ILE A 32 -15.72 12.87 9.18
CA ILE A 32 -15.71 14.34 9.34
C ILE A 32 -14.48 14.88 10.10
N ASN A 33 -13.84 14.07 10.95
CA ASN A 33 -12.77 14.53 11.86
C ASN A 33 -11.34 14.21 11.42
N TYR A 34 -11.15 13.58 10.26
CA TYR A 34 -9.82 13.44 9.67
C TYR A 34 -9.56 14.57 8.67
N PRO A 35 -8.34 15.15 8.65
CA PRO A 35 -8.01 16.17 7.67
C PRO A 35 -8.22 15.59 6.27
N SER A 36 -9.08 16.23 5.49
CA SER A 36 -9.16 15.98 4.05
C SER A 36 -7.84 16.42 3.45
N TYR A 37 -7.03 15.45 3.01
CA TYR A 37 -5.76 15.74 2.35
C TYR A 37 -6.02 16.11 0.89
N GLU A 38 -5.37 17.17 0.42
CA GLU A 38 -5.37 17.53 -0.99
C GLU A 38 -4.58 16.51 -1.83
N VAL A 39 -4.92 16.44 -3.11
CA VAL A 39 -4.15 15.68 -4.11
C VAL A 39 -2.92 16.49 -4.47
N ILE A 40 -1.76 16.06 -3.96
CA ILE A 40 -0.48 16.74 -4.21
C ILE A 40 0.47 15.92 -5.09
N LYS A 41 0.04 14.74 -5.55
CA LYS A 41 0.89 13.90 -6.41
C LYS A 41 1.24 14.65 -7.68
N GLU A 42 2.45 14.45 -8.16
CA GLU A 42 2.81 14.80 -9.52
C GLU A 42 2.90 13.52 -10.36
N ASP A 43 2.22 13.48 -11.51
CA ASP A 43 2.31 12.32 -12.41
C ASP A 43 3.65 12.27 -13.16
N THR A 44 4.30 13.42 -13.35
CA THR A 44 5.62 13.56 -13.97
C THR A 44 6.57 14.30 -13.04
N SER A 45 7.88 14.16 -13.26
CA SER A 45 8.90 14.94 -12.56
C SER A 45 9.86 15.52 -13.60
N ASN A 46 9.99 16.85 -13.64
CA ASN A 46 10.64 17.59 -14.74
C ASN A 46 12.11 17.21 -14.99
N ASP A 47 12.77 16.55 -14.04
CA ASP A 47 14.18 16.14 -14.14
C ASP A 47 14.38 14.61 -14.06
N TYR A 48 13.30 13.83 -14.07
CA TYR A 48 13.42 12.38 -14.07
C TYR A 48 13.67 11.88 -15.49
N GLU A 49 14.88 11.40 -15.74
CA GLU A 49 15.31 10.93 -17.07
C GLU A 49 14.68 9.59 -17.50
N GLY A 50 14.11 8.83 -16.56
CA GLY A 50 13.43 7.57 -16.86
C GLY A 50 12.09 7.79 -17.54
N LEU A 51 11.55 6.72 -18.13
CA LEU A 51 10.25 6.79 -18.80
C LEU A 51 9.11 7.15 -17.84
N GLY A 52 9.21 6.71 -16.58
CA GLY A 52 8.29 7.13 -15.53
C GLY A 52 6.92 6.45 -15.62
N LYS A 53 5.87 7.16 -15.20
CA LYS A 53 4.51 6.65 -15.11
C LYS A 53 3.83 6.64 -16.47
N GLU A 54 3.24 5.51 -16.86
CA GLU A 54 2.37 5.39 -18.03
C GLU A 54 0.98 4.95 -17.59
N LYS A 55 -0.06 5.60 -18.10
CA LYS A 55 -1.44 5.18 -17.85
C LYS A 55 -1.77 3.91 -18.64
N THR A 56 -2.56 3.04 -18.04
CA THR A 56 -3.12 1.85 -18.68
C THR A 56 -4.65 1.88 -18.60
N GLU A 57 -5.31 1.23 -19.56
CA GLU A 57 -6.77 1.19 -19.62
C GLU A 57 -7.27 -0.26 -19.60
N ASN A 58 -8.40 -0.49 -18.93
CA ASN A 58 -9.11 -1.78 -18.89
C ASN A 58 -8.36 -2.95 -18.22
N GLU A 59 -7.43 -2.62 -17.31
CA GLU A 59 -6.65 -3.61 -16.57
C GLU A 59 -7.33 -4.00 -15.24
N ASP A 60 -7.15 -5.26 -14.82
CA ASP A 60 -7.68 -5.73 -13.54
C ASP A 60 -6.77 -5.26 -12.39
N GLY A 61 -7.23 -4.27 -11.65
CA GLY A 61 -6.60 -3.84 -10.41
C GLY A 61 -5.34 -2.99 -10.56
N TYR A 62 -5.09 -2.37 -11.71
CA TYR A 62 -4.13 -1.27 -11.88
C TYR A 62 -4.57 -0.33 -13.00
N PHE A 63 -4.05 0.89 -13.01
CA PHE A 63 -4.34 1.92 -14.02
C PHE A 63 -3.07 2.65 -14.49
N SER A 64 -1.91 2.20 -14.01
CA SER A 64 -0.62 2.68 -14.46
C SER A 64 0.47 1.64 -14.27
N THR A 65 1.53 1.81 -15.05
CA THR A 65 2.83 1.20 -14.79
C THR A 65 3.84 2.30 -14.50
N PHE A 66 4.95 1.95 -13.88
CA PHE A 66 6.08 2.85 -13.71
C PHE A 66 7.37 2.21 -14.20
N THR A 67 8.10 2.91 -15.06
CA THR A 67 9.34 2.42 -15.64
C THR A 67 10.55 3.21 -15.12
N THR A 68 11.51 2.52 -14.49
CA THR A 68 12.75 3.13 -13.97
C THR A 68 13.72 3.55 -15.08
N ASN A 69 14.77 4.30 -14.73
CA ASN A 69 15.82 4.66 -15.69
C ASN A 69 16.93 3.59 -15.80
N SER A 70 17.77 3.68 -16.83
CA SER A 70 19.00 2.91 -16.98
C SER A 70 20.00 3.18 -15.84
N PRO A 71 20.94 2.25 -15.55
CA PRO A 71 21.20 0.97 -16.22
C PRO A 71 20.33 -0.20 -15.73
N TYR A 72 19.54 -0.03 -14.67
CA TYR A 72 18.68 -1.07 -14.09
C TYR A 72 17.20 -0.77 -14.34
N LYS A 73 16.88 -0.59 -15.62
CA LYS A 73 15.53 -0.27 -16.09
C LYS A 73 14.61 -1.46 -15.83
N LYS A 74 13.51 -1.20 -15.11
CA LYS A 74 12.44 -2.14 -14.80
C LYS A 74 11.10 -1.46 -14.97
N THR A 75 10.10 -2.22 -15.39
CA THR A 75 8.71 -1.75 -15.48
C THR A 75 7.89 -2.45 -14.42
N TYR A 76 7.34 -1.67 -13.49
CA TYR A 76 6.51 -2.14 -12.39
C TYR A 76 5.04 -1.94 -12.73
N ILE A 77 4.22 -2.96 -12.52
CA ILE A 77 2.77 -2.85 -12.55
C ILE A 77 2.31 -2.29 -11.21
N GLU A 78 1.59 -1.16 -11.21
CA GLU A 78 1.20 -0.46 -9.99
C GLU A 78 -0.10 -1.02 -9.39
N TYR A 79 -0.11 -2.32 -9.09
CA TYR A 79 -1.27 -3.02 -8.54
C TYR A 79 -1.92 -2.31 -7.36
N LYS A 80 -3.25 -2.43 -7.29
CA LYS A 80 -4.11 -1.90 -6.25
C LYS A 80 -4.73 -3.03 -5.45
N GLN A 81 -4.83 -2.84 -4.14
CA GLN A 81 -5.53 -3.79 -3.26
C GLN A 81 -7.05 -3.58 -3.28
N ASN A 82 -7.50 -2.40 -3.75
CA ASN A 82 -8.86 -1.89 -3.64
C ASN A 82 -9.43 -1.49 -5.03
N GLY A 83 -10.50 -0.69 -5.04
CA GLY A 83 -11.14 -0.20 -6.26
C GLY A 83 -11.85 -1.31 -7.03
N ASN A 84 -11.66 -1.34 -8.34
CA ASN A 84 -12.30 -2.31 -9.24
C ASN A 84 -11.53 -3.64 -9.37
N ALA A 85 -10.43 -3.81 -8.61
CA ALA A 85 -9.68 -5.06 -8.62
C ALA A 85 -10.57 -6.25 -8.25
N SER A 86 -10.50 -7.33 -9.04
CA SER A 86 -11.32 -8.54 -8.84
C SER A 86 -11.11 -9.20 -7.46
N TRP A 87 -9.94 -8.98 -6.85
CA TRP A 87 -9.61 -9.48 -5.52
C TRP A 87 -10.02 -8.58 -4.36
N SER A 88 -10.46 -7.34 -4.61
CA SER A 88 -10.66 -6.32 -3.57
C SER A 88 -11.54 -6.77 -2.38
N ASN A 89 -12.54 -7.61 -2.63
CA ASN A 89 -13.45 -8.13 -1.61
C ASN A 89 -13.13 -9.56 -1.15
N ASN A 90 -12.03 -10.15 -1.63
CA ASN A 90 -11.62 -11.49 -1.20
C ASN A 90 -11.06 -11.43 0.22
N THR A 91 -11.33 -12.48 1.00
CA THR A 91 -10.90 -12.55 2.40
C THR A 91 -9.38 -12.68 2.51
N TYR A 92 -8.81 -11.91 3.43
CA TYR A 92 -7.39 -11.94 3.77
C TYR A 92 -7.15 -11.30 5.14
N TRP A 93 -6.32 -11.93 5.97
CA TRP A 93 -5.91 -11.45 7.29
C TRP A 93 -7.07 -11.02 8.21
N GLY A 94 -8.14 -11.82 8.26
CA GLY A 94 -9.32 -11.55 9.08
C GLY A 94 -10.25 -10.45 8.55
N GLY A 95 -9.90 -9.80 7.44
CA GLY A 95 -10.73 -8.83 6.72
C GLY A 95 -10.81 -9.17 5.22
N VAL A 96 -10.79 -8.14 4.38
CA VAL A 96 -10.77 -8.26 2.91
C VAL A 96 -9.58 -7.50 2.32
N MET A 97 -9.16 -7.88 1.12
CA MET A 97 -7.98 -7.33 0.43
C MET A 97 -7.93 -5.79 0.39
N LYS A 98 -9.06 -5.13 0.14
CA LYS A 98 -9.11 -3.66 0.08
C LYS A 98 -8.67 -3.00 1.39
N ASP A 99 -8.82 -3.68 2.52
CA ASP A 99 -8.51 -3.16 3.85
C ASP A 99 -7.16 -3.69 4.37
N THR A 100 -6.79 -4.93 4.05
CA THR A 100 -5.65 -5.64 4.68
C THR A 100 -4.58 -6.14 3.71
N GLY A 101 -4.78 -5.98 2.40
CA GLY A 101 -3.93 -6.55 1.35
C GLY A 101 -2.67 -5.76 0.98
N CYS A 102 -2.38 -4.63 1.65
CA CYS A 102 -1.29 -3.72 1.24
C CYS A 102 0.10 -4.38 1.13
N GLY A 103 0.40 -5.33 2.01
CA GLY A 103 1.69 -6.04 2.01
C GLY A 103 1.87 -6.97 0.80
N ILE A 104 0.91 -7.86 0.55
CA ILE A 104 0.99 -8.76 -0.63
C ILE A 104 0.80 -8.01 -1.95
N THR A 105 0.04 -6.91 -1.98
CA THR A 105 -0.01 -6.06 -3.17
C THR A 105 1.33 -5.35 -3.40
N SER A 106 1.99 -4.84 -2.35
CA SER A 106 3.37 -4.30 -2.46
C SER A 106 4.37 -5.34 -2.95
N LEU A 107 4.26 -6.59 -2.49
CA LEU A 107 5.08 -7.70 -3.00
C LEU A 107 4.82 -7.95 -4.49
N ALA A 108 3.56 -8.01 -4.94
CA ALA A 108 3.22 -8.17 -6.35
C ALA A 108 3.80 -7.04 -7.23
N ILE A 109 3.74 -5.79 -6.75
CA ILE A 109 4.35 -4.64 -7.44
C ILE A 109 5.85 -4.90 -7.65
N VAL A 110 6.59 -5.21 -6.59
CA VAL A 110 8.04 -5.49 -6.71
C VAL A 110 8.30 -6.65 -7.66
N LEU A 111 7.61 -7.78 -7.48
CA LEU A 111 7.79 -8.98 -8.30
C LEU A 111 7.57 -8.72 -9.81
N SER A 112 6.61 -7.86 -10.17
CA SER A 112 6.37 -7.49 -11.58
C SER A 112 7.59 -6.84 -12.24
N GLY A 113 8.32 -5.98 -11.53
CA GLY A 113 9.55 -5.35 -12.04
C GLY A 113 10.73 -6.31 -12.18
N TYR A 114 10.66 -7.48 -11.54
CA TYR A 114 11.64 -8.56 -11.64
C TYR A 114 11.17 -9.69 -12.57
N GLY A 115 10.16 -9.44 -13.40
CA GLY A 115 9.73 -10.35 -14.47
C GLY A 115 8.81 -11.48 -14.01
N PHE A 116 8.31 -11.43 -12.76
CA PHE A 116 7.32 -12.38 -12.28
C PHE A 116 5.90 -11.90 -12.59
N ASP A 117 5.09 -12.79 -13.13
CA ASP A 117 3.68 -12.55 -13.44
C ASP A 117 2.78 -13.07 -12.30
N PHE A 118 2.77 -12.33 -11.18
CA PHE A 118 1.89 -12.62 -10.05
C PHE A 118 1.00 -11.43 -9.75
N THR A 119 -0.31 -11.66 -9.76
CA THR A 119 -1.29 -10.69 -9.26
C THR A 119 -1.35 -10.71 -7.73
N PRO A 120 -1.90 -9.67 -7.09
CA PRO A 120 -2.20 -9.72 -5.66
C PRO A 120 -3.11 -10.90 -5.27
N GLU A 121 -3.99 -11.37 -6.17
CA GLU A 121 -4.84 -12.54 -5.90
C GLU A 121 -4.02 -13.85 -5.86
N ASP A 122 -3.02 -14.00 -6.72
CA ASP A 122 -2.15 -15.18 -6.72
C ASP A 122 -1.37 -15.27 -5.41
N LEU A 123 -0.84 -14.14 -4.95
CA LEU A 123 -0.13 -14.07 -3.67
C LEU A 123 -1.09 -14.24 -2.49
N ARG A 124 -2.30 -13.66 -2.54
CA ARG A 124 -3.33 -13.88 -1.51
C ARG A 124 -3.66 -15.36 -1.35
N LYS A 125 -3.83 -16.10 -2.46
CA LYS A 125 -4.08 -17.55 -2.47
C LYS A 125 -2.88 -18.32 -1.91
N ARG A 126 -1.65 -17.94 -2.29
CA ARG A 126 -0.41 -18.58 -1.83
C ARG A 126 -0.22 -18.46 -0.32
N TYR A 127 -0.44 -17.28 0.25
CA TYR A 127 -0.17 -16.99 1.66
C TYR A 127 -1.43 -16.96 2.53
N TYR A 128 -2.55 -17.53 2.07
CA TYR A 128 -3.78 -17.55 2.86
C TYR A 128 -3.58 -18.34 4.17
N PRO A 129 -4.05 -17.86 5.34
CA PRO A 129 -4.92 -16.69 5.54
C PRO A 129 -4.18 -15.35 5.62
N VAL A 130 -2.87 -15.35 5.92
CA VAL A 130 -2.01 -14.17 5.96
C VAL A 130 -0.55 -14.60 5.83
N MET A 131 0.25 -13.82 5.08
CA MET A 131 1.70 -13.92 5.04
C MET A 131 2.34 -13.50 6.36
N ASP A 132 3.37 -14.22 6.81
CA ASP A 132 4.24 -13.70 7.87
C ASP A 132 5.15 -12.60 7.31
N TYR A 133 4.78 -11.34 7.54
CA TYR A 133 5.53 -10.19 7.03
C TYR A 133 6.89 -9.99 7.72
N ASN A 134 7.22 -10.76 8.77
CA ASN A 134 8.59 -10.75 9.32
C ASN A 134 9.56 -11.55 8.44
N THR A 135 9.05 -12.44 7.59
CA THR A 135 9.87 -13.25 6.68
C THR A 135 9.78 -12.76 5.24
N LEU A 136 9.34 -11.52 5.00
CA LEU A 136 9.16 -11.00 3.64
C LEU A 136 10.50 -10.87 2.89
N GLY A 137 11.58 -10.51 3.59
CA GLY A 137 12.92 -10.51 3.00
C GLY A 137 13.43 -11.90 2.64
N ASP A 138 13.19 -12.89 3.51
CA ASP A 138 13.46 -14.30 3.22
C ASP A 138 12.63 -14.79 2.03
N GLU A 139 11.35 -14.41 1.95
CA GLU A 139 10.50 -14.80 0.82
C GLU A 139 11.04 -14.23 -0.51
N LEU A 140 11.40 -12.94 -0.54
CA LEU A 140 12.00 -12.33 -1.72
C LEU A 140 13.27 -13.06 -2.17
N SER A 141 14.17 -13.36 -1.23
CA SER A 141 15.47 -13.95 -1.54
C SER A 141 15.40 -15.45 -1.82
N LEU A 142 14.75 -16.23 -0.96
CA LEU A 142 14.74 -17.70 -1.03
C LEU A 142 13.71 -18.25 -2.02
N THR A 143 12.55 -17.59 -2.17
CA THR A 143 11.51 -18.05 -3.11
C THR A 143 11.67 -17.42 -4.48
N TYR A 144 12.00 -16.13 -4.54
CA TYR A 144 12.04 -15.38 -5.81
C TYR A 144 13.45 -15.01 -6.28
N GLY A 145 14.49 -15.32 -5.50
CA GLY A 145 15.87 -15.04 -5.89
C GLY A 145 16.25 -13.55 -5.88
N ILE A 146 15.45 -12.70 -5.24
CA ILE A 146 15.64 -11.25 -5.20
C ILE A 146 16.36 -10.87 -3.90
N ASN A 147 17.66 -10.54 -4.03
CA ASN A 147 18.48 -10.10 -2.91
C ASN A 147 17.93 -8.81 -2.29
N ASN A 148 17.97 -8.73 -0.97
CA ASN A 148 17.47 -7.59 -0.21
C ASN A 148 18.12 -7.53 1.18
N SER A 149 17.96 -6.39 1.84
CA SER A 149 18.54 -6.10 3.15
C SER A 149 17.81 -6.72 4.36
N ASP A 150 16.66 -7.38 4.13
CA ASP A 150 15.58 -7.49 5.11
C ASP A 150 15.14 -6.10 5.64
N PHE A 151 14.26 -6.05 6.64
CA PHE A 151 13.76 -4.79 7.21
C PHE A 151 14.78 -4.11 8.12
N TYR A 152 15.13 -2.87 7.78
CA TYR A 152 15.70 -1.92 8.72
C TYR A 152 14.62 -1.23 9.54
N TYR A 153 14.97 -0.92 10.79
CA TYR A 153 14.12 -0.25 11.77
C TYR A 153 14.79 0.99 12.37
N ASP A 154 16.08 1.21 12.08
CA ASP A 154 16.86 2.31 12.65
C ASP A 154 16.71 3.62 11.86
N SER A 155 16.93 4.73 12.54
CA SER A 155 16.73 6.07 11.97
C SER A 155 17.68 6.41 10.82
N LEU A 156 18.84 5.74 10.70
CA LEU A 156 19.79 6.01 9.62
C LEU A 156 19.20 5.51 8.31
N HIS A 157 18.77 4.25 8.25
CA HIS A 157 18.18 3.70 7.04
C HIS A 157 16.82 4.36 6.75
N LEU A 158 16.00 4.68 7.76
CA LEU A 158 14.72 5.37 7.56
C LEU A 158 14.85 6.87 7.20
N SER A 159 16.08 7.40 7.07
CA SER A 159 16.31 8.80 6.73
C SER A 159 16.05 9.12 5.25
N ASN A 160 15.77 10.39 4.96
CA ASN A 160 15.67 10.90 3.59
C ASN A 160 16.92 10.57 2.77
N GLU A 161 18.10 10.76 3.35
CA GLU A 161 19.38 10.59 2.66
C GLU A 161 19.56 9.16 2.15
N GLU A 162 19.41 8.16 3.03
CA GLU A 162 19.63 6.76 2.65
C GLU A 162 18.54 6.25 1.70
N ILE A 163 17.27 6.66 1.88
CA ILE A 163 16.19 6.31 0.96
C ILE A 163 16.44 6.88 -0.44
N LEU A 164 16.73 8.18 -0.55
CA LEU A 164 17.00 8.83 -1.83
C LEU A 164 18.25 8.24 -2.49
N LYS A 165 19.32 8.02 -1.72
CA LYS A 165 20.56 7.41 -2.20
C LYS A 165 20.33 6.02 -2.79
N HIS A 166 19.55 5.17 -2.13
CA HIS A 166 19.25 3.85 -2.66
C HIS A 166 18.37 3.93 -3.91
N LEU A 167 17.29 4.71 -3.89
CA LEU A 167 16.36 4.83 -5.03
C LEU A 167 17.01 5.42 -6.29
N LYS A 168 18.05 6.26 -6.16
CA LYS A 168 18.85 6.76 -7.30
C LYS A 168 19.47 5.64 -8.14
N SER A 169 19.63 4.45 -7.56
CA SER A 169 20.16 3.29 -8.27
C SER A 169 19.06 2.42 -8.92
N ASN A 170 17.83 2.95 -9.02
CA ASN A 170 16.68 2.33 -9.69
C ASN A 170 16.23 0.98 -9.09
N ARG A 171 16.55 0.74 -7.81
CA ARG A 171 16.07 -0.41 -7.05
C ARG A 171 14.99 0.00 -6.06
N PRO A 172 13.92 -0.79 -5.91
CA PRO A 172 12.76 -0.40 -5.12
C PRO A 172 13.00 -0.62 -3.62
N ILE A 173 12.22 0.07 -2.81
CA ILE A 173 12.16 -0.11 -1.35
C ILE A 173 10.73 -0.42 -0.96
N ILE A 174 10.51 -1.53 -0.25
CA ILE A 174 9.23 -1.80 0.40
C ILE A 174 9.25 -1.09 1.76
N VAL A 175 8.32 -0.17 1.95
CA VAL A 175 8.22 0.61 3.19
C VAL A 175 6.95 0.27 3.95
N CYS A 176 7.01 0.34 5.28
CA CYS A 176 5.83 0.31 6.14
C CYS A 176 5.72 1.61 6.92
N LEU A 177 4.55 2.25 6.84
CA LEU A 177 4.23 3.49 7.53
C LEU A 177 3.24 3.24 8.67
N SER A 178 3.24 4.09 9.68
CA SER A 178 2.27 4.03 10.78
C SER A 178 1.70 5.39 11.17
N SER A 179 0.39 5.40 11.49
CA SER A 179 -0.27 6.54 12.11
C SER A 179 0.16 6.79 13.57
N ASN A 180 0.80 5.81 14.23
CA ASN A 180 1.34 5.97 15.58
C ASN A 180 2.47 7.00 15.65
N LEU A 181 3.14 7.29 14.52
CA LEU A 181 4.17 8.32 14.41
C LEU A 181 3.59 9.70 14.06
N GLY A 182 2.27 9.79 13.88
CA GLY A 182 1.57 11.03 13.56
C GLY A 182 0.47 10.83 12.52
N LYS A 183 -0.52 11.73 12.53
CA LYS A 183 -1.55 11.78 11.47
C LYS A 183 -0.87 12.00 10.13
N ASN A 184 -1.21 11.17 9.15
CA ASN A 184 -0.66 11.22 7.80
C ASN A 184 -1.72 10.82 6.75
N ARG A 185 -1.43 11.15 5.49
CA ARG A 185 -2.32 10.86 4.35
C ARG A 185 -2.43 9.38 4.02
N TRP A 186 -1.43 8.58 4.38
CA TRP A 186 -1.25 7.22 3.87
C TRP A 186 -2.15 6.23 4.61
N THR A 187 -2.15 6.30 5.94
CA THR A 187 -2.82 5.30 6.78
C THR A 187 -3.37 5.87 8.09
N THR A 188 -4.42 5.21 8.58
CA THR A 188 -4.94 5.38 9.95
C THR A 188 -4.41 4.32 10.91
N THR A 189 -3.68 3.31 10.43
CA THR A 189 -3.09 2.22 11.21
C THR A 189 -1.64 1.95 10.79
N SER A 190 -1.39 0.87 10.06
CA SER A 190 -0.12 0.52 9.42
C SER A 190 -0.34 0.29 7.93
N HIS A 191 0.63 0.59 7.08
CA HIS A 191 0.45 0.43 5.63
C HIS A 191 1.75 0.18 4.90
N TYR A 192 1.75 -0.82 4.02
CA TYR A 192 2.88 -1.09 3.13
C TYR A 192 2.70 -0.36 1.80
N MET A 193 3.78 0.23 1.30
CA MET A 193 3.89 0.83 -0.03
C MET A 193 5.24 0.50 -0.65
N VAL A 194 5.41 0.80 -1.93
CA VAL A 194 6.69 0.65 -2.63
C VAL A 194 7.18 2.01 -3.09
N LEU A 195 8.43 2.32 -2.81
CA LEU A 195 9.14 3.45 -3.42
C LEU A 195 9.95 2.91 -4.60
N LEU A 196 9.74 3.45 -5.81
CA LEU A 196 10.31 2.86 -7.04
C LEU A 196 11.51 3.61 -7.59
N ALA A 197 11.55 4.93 -7.39
CA ALA A 197 12.62 5.79 -7.88
C ALA A 197 12.69 7.07 -7.04
N SER A 198 13.78 7.82 -7.22
CA SER A 198 13.94 9.15 -6.64
C SER A 198 14.42 10.14 -7.69
N ASN A 199 13.99 11.39 -7.55
CA ASN A 199 14.52 12.51 -8.30
C ASN A 199 14.63 13.73 -7.38
N ASN A 200 15.84 14.28 -7.23
CA ASN A 200 16.14 15.34 -6.25
C ASN A 200 15.65 14.97 -4.84
N ASN A 201 14.70 15.73 -4.28
CA ASN A 201 14.10 15.48 -2.97
C ASN A 201 12.77 14.71 -3.05
N LYS A 202 12.43 14.18 -4.23
CA LYS A 202 11.19 13.45 -4.46
C LYS A 202 11.43 11.97 -4.61
N VAL A 203 10.40 11.20 -4.26
CA VAL A 203 10.31 9.77 -4.52
C VAL A 203 9.03 9.45 -5.27
N TYR A 204 9.11 8.45 -6.14
CA TYR A 204 7.92 7.89 -6.77
C TYR A 204 7.32 6.82 -5.87
N VAL A 205 6.11 7.08 -5.38
CA VAL A 205 5.34 6.20 -4.51
C VAL A 205 4.40 5.36 -5.37
N SER A 206 4.55 4.05 -5.37
CA SER A 206 3.52 3.12 -5.84
C SER A 206 2.73 2.63 -4.64
N ASN A 207 1.51 3.17 -4.50
CA ASN A 207 0.65 2.93 -3.34
C ASN A 207 -0.44 1.89 -3.68
N PRO A 208 -0.45 0.73 -3.00
CA PRO A 208 -1.50 -0.29 -3.14
C PRO A 208 -2.92 0.21 -2.88
N ASN A 209 -3.09 1.17 -1.96
CA ASN A 209 -4.40 1.69 -1.55
C ASN A 209 -4.74 3.05 -2.21
N GLY A 210 -3.90 3.50 -3.15
CA GLY A 210 -4.05 4.78 -3.84
C GLY A 210 -4.82 4.64 -5.14
N LEU A 211 -6.09 5.06 -5.17
CA LEU A 211 -6.87 5.17 -6.42
C LEU A 211 -6.46 6.41 -7.21
N GLU A 212 -6.82 6.44 -8.50
CA GLU A 212 -6.50 7.56 -9.40
C GLU A 212 -7.09 8.88 -8.87
N ASP A 213 -6.28 9.94 -8.94
CA ASP A 213 -6.64 11.31 -8.54
C ASP A 213 -7.22 11.44 -7.12
N THR A 214 -6.74 10.58 -6.22
CA THR A 214 -6.97 10.68 -4.77
C THR A 214 -5.73 11.20 -4.04
N SER A 215 -5.90 11.63 -2.79
CA SER A 215 -4.81 12.11 -1.93
C SER A 215 -3.74 11.05 -1.63
N LYS A 216 -4.06 9.78 -1.89
CA LYS A 216 -3.21 8.60 -1.72
C LYS A 216 -2.66 8.05 -3.04
N SER A 217 -2.91 8.71 -4.17
CA SER A 217 -2.53 8.23 -5.50
C SER A 217 -1.06 7.82 -5.60
N SER A 218 -0.76 6.94 -6.55
CA SER A 218 0.63 6.70 -6.94
C SER A 218 1.16 7.86 -7.79
N GLY A 219 2.40 8.28 -7.55
CA GLY A 219 3.00 9.46 -8.18
C GLY A 219 4.27 9.92 -7.47
N TRP A 220 4.81 11.06 -7.90
CA TRP A 220 5.93 11.74 -7.25
C TRP A 220 5.45 12.56 -6.05
N TYR A 221 6.18 12.42 -4.94
CA TYR A 221 5.95 13.13 -3.69
C TYR A 221 7.28 13.63 -3.14
N ASP A 222 7.27 14.76 -2.44
CA ASP A 222 8.41 15.16 -1.61
C ASP A 222 8.66 14.10 -0.54
N ILE A 223 9.93 13.74 -0.33
CA ILE A 223 10.34 12.66 0.58
C ILE A 223 9.83 12.88 2.02
N ASP A 224 9.69 14.15 2.42
CA ASP A 224 9.19 14.58 3.73
C ASP A 224 7.71 14.23 3.96
N GLU A 225 6.95 13.92 2.90
CA GLU A 225 5.58 13.39 3.05
C GLU A 225 5.57 11.92 3.51
N ILE A 226 6.71 11.21 3.45
CA ILE A 226 6.80 9.77 3.68
C ILE A 226 7.61 9.45 4.95
N THR A 227 8.85 9.92 5.02
CA THR A 227 9.83 9.46 6.02
C THR A 227 9.47 9.70 7.48
N PRO A 228 8.75 10.78 7.87
CA PRO A 228 8.35 10.97 9.26
C PRO A 228 7.45 9.85 9.81
N TYR A 229 6.84 9.06 8.92
CA TYR A 229 5.86 8.05 9.28
C TYR A 229 6.37 6.61 9.09
N LEU A 230 7.62 6.43 8.66
CA LEU A 230 8.21 5.11 8.44
C LEU A 230 8.49 4.40 9.76
N VAL A 231 8.09 3.13 9.83
CA VAL A 231 8.42 2.23 10.95
C VAL A 231 9.42 1.16 10.55
N LYS A 232 9.50 0.82 9.26
CA LYS A 232 10.52 -0.08 8.70
C LYS A 232 10.61 0.05 7.19
N ALA A 233 11.77 -0.29 6.64
CA ALA A 233 12.03 -0.28 5.20
C ALA A 233 12.92 -1.47 4.80
N LEU A 234 12.56 -2.15 3.72
CA LEU A 234 13.32 -3.24 3.12
C LEU A 234 13.82 -2.80 1.76
N TYR A 235 15.13 -2.88 1.58
CA TYR A 235 15.84 -2.37 0.42
C TYR A 235 16.13 -3.52 -0.51
N VAL A 236 15.67 -3.45 -1.76
CA VAL A 236 16.03 -4.46 -2.75
C VAL A 236 17.45 -4.19 -3.23
N GLU A 237 18.31 -5.19 -3.12
CA GLU A 237 19.73 -5.08 -3.46
C GLU A 237 20.05 -5.71 -4.82
N ASP A 238 19.08 -6.41 -5.40
CA ASP A 238 19.23 -7.07 -6.68
C ASP A 238 19.16 -6.10 -7.88
N PHE A 239 20.11 -6.30 -8.79
CA PHE A 239 20.30 -5.54 -10.02
C PHE A 239 19.82 -6.29 -11.27
N ASN A 240 19.59 -7.60 -11.16
CA ASN A 240 19.10 -8.45 -12.24
C ASN A 240 17.66 -8.11 -12.59
#